data_AF-A0A1Z1M7U3-F1
#
_entry.id   AF-A0A1Z1M7U3-F1
#
_cell.length_a   1.000
_cell.length_b   1.000
_cell.length_c   1.000
_cell.angle_alpha   90.00
_cell.angle_beta   90.00
_cell.angle_gamma   90.00
#
_symmetry.space_group_name_H-M   'P 1'
#
loop_
_entity.id
_entity.type
_entity.pdbx_description
1 polymer ?
#
loop_
_entity_poly.entity_id
_entity_poly.type
_entity_poly.pdbx_seq_one_letter_code
_entity_poly.pdbx_strand_id
1 'polypeptide(L)' 'MSNFWNNLCKFPRFLTSVLVGFFLTTFKPVFKLLKNKKRKIIFIIATAIIIRTSHKILMLMTGI' A
#
# COMPACT_ATOMS: atom_id res chain seq x y z
N MET A 1 15.29 -35.43 -0.40
CA MET A 1 14.04 -34.86 -0.97
C MET A 1 13.18 -34.12 0.07
N SER A 2 13.09 -34.57 1.32
CA SER A 2 12.28 -33.94 2.38
C SER A 2 12.65 -32.48 2.70
N ASN A 3 13.95 -32.14 2.66
CA ASN A 3 14.42 -30.78 2.95
C ASN A 3 13.96 -29.74 1.92
N PHE A 4 13.83 -30.12 0.64
CA PHE A 4 13.35 -29.23 -0.42
C PHE A 4 11.91 -28.80 -0.16
N TRP A 5 11.02 -29.78 0.05
CA TRP A 5 9.61 -29.54 0.36
C TRP A 5 9.41 -28.75 1.66
N ASN A 6 10.21 -29.04 2.69
CA ASN A 6 10.17 -28.29 3.95
C ASN A 6 10.57 -26.82 3.80
N ASN A 7 11.56 -26.51 2.94
CA ASN A 7 11.94 -25.13 2.64
C ASN A 7 10.90 -24.40 1.78
N LEU A 8 10.26 -25.12 0.85
CA LEU A 8 9.20 -24.57 0.00
C LEU A 8 7.98 -24.14 0.82
N CYS A 9 7.61 -24.89 1.86
CA CYS A 9 6.55 -24.48 2.79
C CYS A 9 6.93 -23.29 3.69
N LYS A 10 8.22 -23.09 3.96
CA LYS A 10 8.72 -21.93 4.74
C LYS A 10 8.88 -20.67 3.88
N PHE A 11 9.05 -20.83 2.57
CA PHE A 11 9.26 -19.73 1.64
C PHE A 11 8.12 -18.69 1.62
N PRO A 12 6.82 -19.06 1.65
CA PRO A 12 5.73 -18.08 1.76
C PRO A 12 5.85 -17.17 2.98
N ARG A 13 6.26 -17.72 4.13
CA ARG A 13 6.46 -16.95 5.36
C ARG A 13 7.64 -15.98 5.23
N PHE A 14 8.73 -16.44 4.60
CA PHE A 14 9.87 -15.57 4.30
C PHE A 14 9.48 -14.45 3.33
N LEU A 15 8.83 -14.80 2.22
CA LEU A 15 8.44 -13.86 1.17
C LEU A 15 7.48 -12.79 1.72
N THR A 16 6.46 -13.19 2.47
CA THR A 16 5.54 -12.24 3.11
C THR A 16 6.26 -11.32 4.10
N SER A 17 7.18 -11.85 4.92
CA SER A 17 7.97 -11.04 5.85
C SER A 17 8.86 -10.03 5.13
N VAL A 18 9.50 -10.43 4.02
CA VAL A 18 10.35 -9.55 3.20
C VAL A 18 9.51 -8.48 2.53
N LEU A 19 8.37 -8.85 1.91
CA LEU A 19 7.48 -7.91 1.26
C LEU A 19 6.92 -6.88 2.26
N VAL A 20 6.43 -7.33 3.41
CA VAL A 20 5.93 -6.44 4.47
C VAL A 20 7.04 -5.50 4.96
N GLY A 21 8.23 -6.03 5.25
CA GLY A 21 9.38 -5.21 5.65
C GLY A 21 9.79 -4.19 4.59
N PHE A 22 9.83 -4.60 3.32
CA PHE A 22 10.14 -3.74 2.19
C PHE A 22 9.13 -2.60 2.05
N PHE A 23 7.83 -2.89 2.08
CA PHE A 23 6.79 -1.85 1.98
C PHE A 23 6.80 -0.91 3.17
N LEU A 24 6.93 -1.42 4.40
CA LEU A 24 7.00 -0.58 5.61
C LEU A 24 8.20 0.39 5.54
N THR A 25 9.35 -0.10 5.08
CA THR A 25 10.56 0.71 4.98
C THR A 25 10.43 1.75 3.86
N THR A 26 9.92 1.34 2.70
CA THR A 26 9.68 2.20 1.54
C THR A 26 8.65 3.30 1.84
N PHE A 27 7.61 3.00 2.60
CA PHE A 27 6.56 3.96 2.98
C PHE A 27 6.88 4.78 4.25
N LYS A 28 7.98 4.51 4.95
CA LYS A 28 8.43 5.31 6.10
C LYS A 28 8.45 6.83 5.86
N PRO A 29 8.97 7.36 4.73
CA PRO A 29 8.88 8.80 4.44
C PRO A 29 7.45 9.30 4.27
N VAL A 30 6.52 8.49 3.72
CA VAL A 30 5.10 8.83 3.61
C VAL A 30 4.48 9.02 5.00
N PHE A 31 4.76 8.10 5.93
CA PHE A 31 4.34 8.24 7.33
C PHE A 31 4.97 9.45 8.03
N LYS A 32 6.19 9.85 7.65
CA LYS A 32 6.84 11.06 8.17
C LYS A 32 6.17 12.33 7.67
N LEU A 33 5.73 12.39 6.40
CA LEU A 33 4.98 13.53 5.86
C LEU A 33 3.65 13.74 6.62
N LEU A 34 3.00 12.66 7.05
CA LEU A 34 1.73 12.71 7.79
C LEU A 34 1.84 13.28 9.21
N LYS A 35 3.04 13.36 9.80
CA LYS A 35 3.25 13.95 11.14
C LYS A 35 3.16 15.47 11.16
N ASN A 36 3.43 16.14 10.03
CA ASN A 36 3.36 17.60 9.98
C ASN A 36 1.93 18.05 9.65
N LYS A 37 1.32 18.88 10.50
CA LYS A 37 -0.10 19.30 10.38
C LYS A 37 -0.42 19.93 9.02
N LYS A 38 0.47 20.76 8.45
CA LYS A 38 0.28 21.37 7.13
C LYS A 38 0.36 20.33 6.00
N ARG A 39 1.36 19.44 6.05
CA ARG A 39 1.53 18.37 5.05
C ARG A 39 0.43 17.32 5.12
N LYS A 40 -0.11 17.05 6.32
CA LYS A 40 -1.26 16.17 6.53
C LYS A 40 -2.51 16.70 5.82
N ILE A 41 -2.79 18.00 5.92
CA ILE A 41 -3.93 18.62 5.22
C ILE A 41 -3.77 18.48 3.70
N ILE A 42 -2.58 18.78 3.16
CA ILE A 42 -2.28 18.62 1.73
C ILE A 42 -2.49 17.17 1.30
N PHE A 43 -2.02 16.21 2.10
CA PHE A 43 -2.21 14.79 1.82
C PHE A 43 -3.68 14.38 1.79
N ILE A 44 -4.49 14.84 2.77
CA ILE A 44 -5.93 14.55 2.83
C ILE A 44 -6.64 15.10 1.58
N ILE A 45 -6.34 16.33 1.18
CA ILE A 45 -6.93 16.95 -0.02
C ILE A 45 -6.55 16.14 -1.27
N ALA A 46 -5.27 15.78 -1.43
CA ALA A 46 -4.82 14.97 -2.55
C ALA A 46 -5.54 13.60 -2.60
N THR A 47 -5.66 12.92 -1.46
CA THR A 47 -6.40 11.64 -1.40
C THR A 47 -7.89 11.79 -1.72
N ALA A 48 -8.53 12.87 -1.26
CA ALA A 48 -9.94 13.13 -1.55
C ALA A 48 -10.18 13.41 -3.04
N ILE A 49 -9.26 14.13 -3.70
CA ILE A 49 -9.31 14.37 -5.14
C ILE A 49 -9.20 13.04 -5.89
N ILE A 50 -8.24 12.18 -5.53
CA ILE A 50 -8.05 10.87 -6.16
C ILE A 50 -9.31 10.01 -6.00
N ILE A 51 -9.88 9.93 -4.81
CA ILE A 51 -11.11 9.17 -4.57
C ILE A 51 -12.25 9.70 -5.44
N ARG A 52 -12.42 11.03 -5.51
CA ARG A 52 -13.47 11.66 -6.30
C ARG A 52 -13.29 11.42 -7.80
N THR A 53 -12.06 11.50 -8.31
CA THR A 53 -11.80 11.24 -9.73
C THR A 53 -11.99 9.76 -10.05
N SER A 54 -11.48 8.85 -9.22
CA SER A 54 -11.72 7.42 -9.37
C SER A 54 -13.21 7.07 -9.33
N HIS A 55 -13.96 7.65 -8.39
CA HIS A 55 -15.41 7.48 -8.32
C HIS A 55 -16.08 7.96 -9.60
N LYS A 56 -15.71 9.14 -10.11
CA LYS A 56 -16.28 9.67 -11.36
C LYS A 56 -15.94 8.79 -12.56
N ILE A 57 -14.74 8.23 -12.63
CA ILE A 57 -14.34 7.29 -13.69
C ILE A 57 -15.18 6.02 -13.60
N LEU A 58 -15.32 5.44 -12.41
CA LEU A 58 -16.14 4.25 -12.20
C LEU A 58 -17.61 4.51 -12.56
N MET A 59 -18.15 5.66 -12.16
CA MET A 59 -19.48 6.14 -12.48
C MET A 59 -19.68 6.22 -14.01
N LEU A 60 -18.73 6.83 -14.73
CA LEU A 60 -18.75 6.91 -16.19
C LEU A 60 -18.65 5.54 -16.88
N MET A 61 -17.92 4.59 -16.29
CA MET A 61 -17.77 3.24 -16.84
C MET A 61 -18.96 2.33 -16.54
N THR A 62 -19.64 2.54 -15.41
CA THR A 62 -20.72 1.66 -14.92
C THR A 62 -22.12 2.23 -15.14
N GLY A 63 -22.25 3.51 -15.47
CA GLY A 63 -23.53 4.17 -15.75
C GLY A 63 -24.43 4.40 -14.53
N ILE A 64 -23.90 4.15 -13.32
CA ILE A 64 -24.47 4.58 -12.03
C ILE A 64 -24.25 6.08 -11.89
#